data_AF-A0AAV5VIE1-F1
#
_entry.id   AF-A0AAV5VIE1-F1
#
_cell.length_a   1.000
_cell.length_b   1.000
_cell.length_c   1.000
_cell.angle_alpha   90.00
_cell.angle_beta   90.00
_cell.angle_gamma   90.00
#
_symmetry.space_group_name_H-M   'P 1'
#
loop_
_entity.id
_entity.type
_entity.pdbx_description
1 polymer ?
#
loop_
_entity_poly.entity_id
_entity_poly.type
_entity_poly.pdbx_seq_one_letter_code
_entity_poly.pdbx_strand_id
1 'polypeptide(L)'
;NSWDGEIFRAQCFDVALYFKTDTHKLYTAIFHPPNDIQIDFIRDLVEGEKTLRNMWLERMINGKLVIYRACDLTEEIIVDVPDEKLKGCFLKTIHRGKLILGNVDLEDEGKAINLSPNMIVLKCGDATIFASDDSPLVYFCPLGWNSCSVFVLDTTTMEILSIKLPRNVNNSTTSYWYWIVGAHGEEITVRRK
;
A
#
# COMPACT_ATOMS: atom_id res chain seq x y z
N ASN A 1 -1.97 -14.74 24.03
CA ASN A 1 -1.19 -14.23 22.88
C ASN A 1 -0.26 -15.32 22.37
N SER A 2 -0.81 -16.29 21.64
CA SER A 2 -0.02 -17.36 21.01
C SER A 2 -0.54 -17.59 19.60
N TRP A 3 0.37 -17.72 18.65
CA TRP A 3 0.10 -18.14 17.29
C TRP A 3 0.82 -19.47 17.02
N ASP A 4 0.49 -20.12 15.91
CA ASP A 4 1.05 -21.41 15.51
C ASP A 4 2.09 -21.24 14.40
N GLY A 5 3.30 -21.76 14.60
CA GLY A 5 4.41 -21.69 13.66
C GLY A 5 5.35 -20.49 13.83
N GLU A 6 6.42 -20.47 13.03
CA GLU A 6 7.38 -19.36 12.98
C GLU A 6 6.90 -18.25 12.05
N ILE A 7 7.17 -16.99 12.41
CA ILE A 7 6.82 -15.84 11.57
C ILE A 7 7.73 -15.84 10.34
N PHE A 8 7.13 -16.03 9.17
CA PHE A 8 7.85 -16.05 7.89
C PHE A 8 7.88 -14.67 7.23
N ARG A 9 6.78 -13.91 7.33
CA ARG A 9 6.66 -12.54 6.78
C ARG A 9 5.70 -11.73 7.64
N ALA A 10 6.03 -10.46 7.88
CA ALA A 10 5.16 -9.54 8.59
C ALA A 10 5.16 -8.16 7.92
N GLN A 11 4.03 -7.45 7.98
CA GLN A 11 3.91 -6.08 7.51
C GLN A 11 2.82 -5.32 8.24
N CYS A 12 3.07 -4.04 8.52
CA CYS A 12 2.06 -3.15 9.06
C CYS A 12 1.10 -2.69 7.96
N PHE A 13 -0.19 -2.65 8.27
CA PHE A 13 -1.22 -1.99 7.50
C PHE A 13 -2.21 -1.35 8.47
N ASP A 14 -2.43 -0.05 8.28
CA ASP A 14 -3.16 0.80 9.23
C ASP A 14 -2.63 0.65 10.67
N VAL A 15 -3.48 0.33 11.65
CA VAL A 15 -3.12 0.18 13.07
C VAL A 15 -2.63 -1.22 13.45
N ALA A 16 -2.57 -2.15 12.49
CA ALA A 16 -2.31 -3.56 12.73
C ALA A 16 -1.02 -4.06 12.06
N LEU A 17 -0.34 -5.00 12.71
CA LEU A 17 0.73 -5.80 12.12
C LEU A 17 0.15 -7.13 11.65
N TYR A 18 0.16 -7.35 10.33
CA TYR A 18 -0.24 -8.61 9.74
C TYR A 18 0.98 -9.51 9.56
N PHE A 19 0.85 -10.80 9.86
CA PHE A 19 1.94 -11.74 9.66
C PHE A 19 1.48 -13.12 9.23
N LYS A 20 2.28 -13.74 8.36
CA LYS A 20 2.15 -15.11 7.89
C LYS A 20 3.14 -16.00 8.62
N THR A 21 2.70 -17.19 8.98
CA THR A 21 3.55 -18.24 9.53
C THR A 21 3.95 -19.29 8.49
N ASP A 22 4.98 -20.08 8.81
CA ASP A 22 5.41 -21.25 8.03
C ASP A 22 4.33 -22.35 7.95
N THR A 23 3.43 -22.41 8.93
CA THR A 23 2.21 -23.25 8.92
C THR A 23 1.12 -22.75 7.97
N HIS A 24 1.42 -21.79 7.10
CA HIS A 24 0.48 -21.20 6.13
C HIS A 24 -0.74 -20.51 6.76
N LYS A 25 -0.60 -20.01 8.00
CA LYS A 25 -1.65 -19.25 8.68
C LYS A 25 -1.36 -17.75 8.66
N LEU A 26 -2.43 -16.98 8.71
CA LEU A 26 -2.41 -15.52 8.72
C LEU A 26 -2.97 -15.00 10.04
N TYR A 27 -2.25 -14.08 10.65
CA TYR A 27 -2.60 -13.45 11.93
C TYR A 27 -2.51 -11.93 11.82
N THR A 28 -3.18 -11.25 12.75
CA THR A 28 -3.01 -9.83 13.03
C THR A 28 -2.50 -9.65 14.46
N ALA A 29 -1.69 -8.62 14.69
CA ALA A 29 -1.32 -8.14 16.00
C ALA A 29 -1.64 -6.65 16.11
N ILE A 30 -2.45 -6.28 17.09
CA ILE A 30 -2.83 -4.88 17.39
C ILE A 30 -2.30 -4.54 18.78
N PHE A 31 -1.61 -3.40 18.89
CA PHE A 31 -1.16 -2.88 20.17
C PHE A 31 -2.30 -2.08 20.83
N HIS A 32 -2.69 -2.52 22.02
CA HIS A 32 -3.62 -1.84 22.91
C HIS A 32 -2.83 -1.19 24.06
N PRO A 33 -2.65 0.13 24.06
CA PRO A 33 -1.94 0.82 25.13
C PRO A 33 -2.58 0.54 26.50
N PRO A 34 -1.79 0.46 27.59
CA PRO A 34 -0.37 0.78 27.63
C PRO A 34 0.59 -0.37 27.31
N ASN A 35 0.20 -1.64 27.43
CA ASN A 35 1.14 -2.77 27.38
C ASN A 35 0.53 -4.06 26.81
N ASP A 36 -0.60 -3.99 26.12
CA ASP A 36 -1.26 -5.19 25.61
C ASP A 36 -1.07 -5.32 24.10
N ILE A 37 -0.83 -6.54 23.62
CA ILE A 37 -0.79 -6.86 22.20
C ILE A 37 -1.81 -7.95 22.00
N GLN A 38 -2.93 -7.62 21.39
CA GLN A 38 -3.91 -8.61 21.00
C GLN A 38 -3.47 -9.25 19.70
N ILE A 39 -3.44 -10.57 19.66
CA ILE A 39 -3.12 -11.35 18.46
C ILE A 39 -4.32 -12.19 18.10
N ASP A 40 -4.84 -11.97 16.89
CA ASP A 40 -6.01 -12.69 16.38
C ASP A 40 -5.63 -13.50 15.15
N PHE A 41 -6.13 -14.74 15.10
CA PHE A 41 -6.09 -15.55 13.89
C PHE A 41 -7.08 -14.99 12.87
N ILE A 42 -6.62 -14.78 11.64
CA ILE A 42 -7.48 -14.31 10.56
C ILE A 42 -8.03 -15.52 9.80
N ARG A 43 -7.13 -16.34 9.25
CA ARG A 43 -7.47 -17.52 8.44
C ARG A 43 -6.24 -18.32 8.03
N ASP A 44 -6.48 -19.51 7.50
CA ASP A 44 -5.50 -20.26 6.72
C ASP A 44 -5.35 -19.65 5.32
N LEU A 45 -4.16 -19.75 4.75
CA LEU A 45 -3.94 -19.46 3.34
C LEU A 45 -4.47 -20.62 2.50
N VAL A 46 -5.22 -20.28 1.45
CA VAL A 46 -5.79 -21.24 0.52
C VAL A 46 -4.73 -21.66 -0.49
N GLU A 47 -4.83 -22.90 -0.97
CA GLU A 47 -3.95 -23.39 -2.04
C GLU A 47 -3.97 -22.46 -3.26
N GLY A 48 -2.77 -22.15 -3.78
CA GLY A 48 -2.60 -21.25 -4.91
C GLY A 48 -2.57 -19.75 -4.56
N GLU A 49 -2.84 -19.35 -3.32
CA GLU A 49 -2.63 -17.97 -2.87
C GLU A 49 -1.14 -17.63 -2.79
N LYS A 50 -0.75 -16.51 -3.41
CA LYS A 50 0.59 -15.94 -3.30
C LYS A 50 0.55 -14.64 -2.52
N THR A 51 1.54 -14.46 -1.64
CA THR A 51 1.67 -13.23 -0.85
C THR A 51 2.54 -12.22 -1.56
N LEU A 52 1.95 -11.07 -1.88
CA LEU A 52 2.61 -9.90 -2.44
C LEU A 52 3.25 -9.05 -1.33
N ARG A 53 3.73 -7.86 -1.68
CA ARG A 53 4.13 -6.83 -0.70
C ARG A 53 2.91 -6.36 0.09
N ASN A 54 3.13 -5.80 1.27
CA ASN A 54 2.08 -5.22 2.13
C ASN A 54 0.95 -6.19 2.50
N MET A 55 1.25 -7.49 2.54
CA MET A 55 0.29 -8.55 2.85
C MET A 55 -0.95 -8.51 1.94
N TRP A 56 -0.81 -8.07 0.69
CA TRP A 56 -1.81 -8.39 -0.33
C TRP A 56 -1.64 -9.82 -0.79
N LEU A 57 -2.74 -10.40 -1.25
CA LEU A 57 -2.80 -11.76 -1.73
C LEU A 57 -3.30 -11.75 -3.16
N GLU A 58 -2.77 -12.66 -3.96
CA GLU A 58 -3.25 -12.91 -5.30
C GLU A 58 -3.55 -14.39 -5.48
N ARG A 59 -4.59 -14.70 -6.26
CA ARG A 59 -4.90 -16.08 -6.67
C ARG A 59 -5.66 -16.09 -8.00
N MET A 60 -5.66 -17.24 -8.65
CA MET A 60 -6.49 -17.49 -9.83
C MET A 60 -7.86 -18.03 -9.40
N ILE A 61 -8.94 -17.37 -9.81
CA ILE A 61 -10.33 -17.83 -9.61
C ILE A 61 -11.00 -17.90 -10.97
N ASN A 62 -11.46 -19.08 -11.37
CA ASN A 62 -12.16 -19.29 -12.66
C ASN A 62 -11.38 -18.72 -13.87
N GLY A 63 -10.06 -18.89 -13.87
CA GLY A 63 -9.18 -18.40 -14.94
C GLY A 63 -8.87 -16.90 -14.91
N LYS A 64 -9.31 -16.16 -13.88
CA LYS A 64 -9.02 -14.74 -13.69
C LYS A 64 -8.09 -14.53 -12.50
N LEU A 65 -7.14 -13.61 -12.65
CA LEU A 65 -6.31 -13.17 -11.53
C LEU A 65 -7.12 -12.22 -10.64
N VAL A 66 -7.12 -12.50 -9.33
CA VAL A 66 -7.82 -11.71 -8.32
C VAL A 66 -6.81 -11.29 -7.26
N ILE A 67 -6.89 -10.02 -6.85
CA ILE A 67 -6.02 -9.42 -5.83
C ILE A 67 -6.88 -8.81 -4.72
N TYR A 68 -6.50 -9.04 -3.47
CA TYR A 68 -7.23 -8.58 -2.29
C TYR A 68 -6.28 -8.43 -1.09
N ARG A 69 -6.80 -7.84 -0.01
CA ARG A 69 -6.04 -7.68 1.24
C ARG A 69 -6.11 -8.97 2.05
N ALA A 70 -5.03 -9.29 2.75
CA ALA A 70 -5.00 -10.42 3.68
C ALA A 70 -6.12 -10.37 4.74
N CYS A 71 -6.47 -9.16 5.19
CA CYS A 71 -7.52 -8.91 6.18
C CYS A 71 -8.94 -8.88 5.62
N ASP A 72 -9.11 -8.75 4.31
CA ASP A 72 -10.41 -8.50 3.69
C ASP A 72 -10.61 -9.42 2.49
N LEU A 73 -11.33 -10.52 2.73
CA LEU A 73 -11.74 -11.45 1.68
C LEU A 73 -12.93 -10.95 0.85
N THR A 74 -13.57 -9.86 1.26
CA THR A 74 -14.76 -9.33 0.56
C THR A 74 -14.38 -8.35 -0.54
N GLU A 75 -13.20 -7.73 -0.45
CA GLU A 75 -12.65 -6.82 -1.46
C GLU A 75 -11.78 -7.52 -2.51
N GLU A 76 -12.34 -8.54 -3.16
CA GLU A 76 -11.69 -9.21 -4.30
C GLU A 76 -11.73 -8.36 -5.56
N ILE A 77 -10.56 -7.90 -6.02
CA ILE A 77 -10.43 -7.11 -7.24
C ILE A 77 -9.93 -7.99 -8.38
N ILE A 78 -10.77 -8.14 -9.40
CA ILE A 78 -10.42 -8.84 -10.63
C ILE A 78 -9.46 -7.97 -11.44
N VAL A 79 -8.33 -8.55 -11.85
CA VAL A 79 -7.43 -7.96 -12.83
C VAL A 79 -8.04 -8.19 -14.22
N ASP A 80 -8.67 -7.16 -14.78
CA ASP A 80 -9.41 -7.20 -16.04
C ASP A 80 -8.64 -6.56 -17.22
N VAL A 81 -7.39 -6.17 -16.98
CA VAL A 81 -6.52 -5.53 -17.95
C VAL A 81 -5.52 -6.57 -18.50
N PRO A 82 -5.27 -6.60 -19.84
CA PRO A 82 -4.27 -7.49 -20.43
C PRO A 82 -2.85 -7.24 -19.92
N ASP A 83 -2.06 -8.31 -19.79
CA ASP A 83 -0.69 -8.27 -19.27
C ASP A 83 0.22 -7.28 -20.00
N GLU A 84 0.00 -7.05 -21.31
CA GLU A 84 0.80 -6.11 -22.10
C GLU A 84 0.66 -4.66 -21.58
N LYS A 85 -0.52 -4.30 -21.08
CA LYS A 85 -0.77 -2.98 -20.47
C LYS A 85 -0.26 -2.89 -19.03
N LEU A 86 -0.05 -4.02 -18.37
CA LEU A 86 0.51 -4.11 -17.02
C LEU A 86 2.04 -4.19 -17.00
N LYS A 87 2.68 -4.25 -18.17
CA LYS A 87 4.14 -4.29 -18.28
C LYS A 87 4.78 -3.09 -17.55
N GLY A 88 5.69 -3.39 -16.63
CA GLY A 88 6.38 -2.39 -15.80
C GLY A 88 5.55 -1.81 -14.65
N CYS A 89 4.28 -2.22 -14.50
CA CYS A 89 3.44 -1.82 -13.39
C CYS A 89 3.72 -2.68 -12.15
N PHE A 90 3.60 -2.07 -10.98
CA PHE A 90 3.72 -2.76 -9.69
C PHE A 90 2.69 -2.23 -8.70
N LEU A 91 2.10 -3.13 -7.92
CA LEU A 91 1.04 -2.79 -6.98
C LEU A 91 1.58 -1.89 -5.85
N LYS A 92 0.87 -0.78 -5.63
CA LYS A 92 1.20 0.26 -4.65
C LYS A 92 0.25 0.27 -3.48
N THR A 93 -1.04 0.14 -3.74
CA THR A 93 -2.05 -0.11 -2.70
C THR A 93 -3.32 -0.64 -3.32
N ILE A 94 -4.16 -1.22 -2.48
CA ILE A 94 -5.59 -1.40 -2.74
C ILE A 94 -6.30 -0.26 -2.03
N HIS A 95 -7.19 0.44 -2.70
CA HIS A 95 -7.92 1.57 -2.15
C HIS A 95 -9.32 1.69 -2.75
N ARG A 96 -10.36 1.65 -1.90
CA ARG A 96 -11.78 1.78 -2.27
C ARG A 96 -12.17 0.91 -3.48
N GLY A 97 -11.81 -0.38 -3.42
CA GLY A 97 -12.07 -1.35 -4.48
C GLY A 97 -11.23 -1.19 -5.75
N LYS A 98 -10.18 -0.36 -5.74
CA LYS A 98 -9.28 -0.13 -6.88
C LYS A 98 -7.85 -0.57 -6.56
N LEU A 99 -7.18 -1.17 -7.54
CA LEU A 99 -5.74 -1.37 -7.55
C LEU A 99 -5.08 -0.07 -7.98
N ILE A 100 -4.21 0.44 -7.12
CA ILE A 100 -3.35 1.58 -7.44
C ILE A 100 -1.97 1.04 -7.77
N LEU A 101 -1.49 1.33 -8.98
CA LEU A 101 -0.26 0.79 -9.55
C LEU A 101 0.75 1.90 -9.83
N GLY A 102 2.02 1.63 -9.54
CA GLY A 102 3.13 2.49 -9.93
C GLY A 102 3.76 1.99 -11.22
N ASN A 103 4.17 2.89 -12.09
CA ASN A 103 4.98 2.56 -13.26
C ASN A 103 6.02 3.68 -13.47
N VAL A 104 7.31 3.33 -13.44
CA VAL A 104 8.41 4.32 -13.55
C VAL A 104 8.63 4.80 -14.99
N ASP A 105 8.21 4.01 -15.97
CA ASP A 105 8.43 4.25 -17.40
C ASP A 105 7.31 5.09 -18.03
N LEU A 106 6.32 5.53 -17.24
CA LEU A 106 5.33 6.48 -17.72
C LEU A 106 6.00 7.79 -18.16
N GLU A 107 5.50 8.39 -19.23
CA GLU A 107 6.10 9.61 -19.76
C GLU A 107 5.77 10.83 -18.88
N ASP A 108 4.57 10.86 -18.27
CA ASP A 108 4.03 12.04 -17.58
C ASP A 108 4.09 11.88 -16.05
N GLU A 109 4.86 12.74 -15.37
CA GLU A 109 5.04 12.76 -13.91
C GLU A 109 3.86 13.35 -13.12
N GLY A 110 2.81 13.83 -13.80
CA GLY A 110 1.66 14.48 -13.15
C GLY A 110 0.31 13.82 -13.41
N LYS A 111 0.27 12.65 -14.06
CA LYS A 111 -1.00 12.03 -14.47
C LYS A 111 -1.21 10.67 -13.86
N ALA A 112 -2.40 10.49 -13.29
CA ALA A 112 -2.97 9.18 -13.07
C ALA A 112 -3.80 8.77 -14.29
N ILE A 113 -3.73 7.50 -14.66
CA ILE A 113 -4.40 6.91 -15.81
C ILE A 113 -5.32 5.82 -15.29
N ASN A 114 -6.59 5.88 -15.64
CA ASN A 114 -7.51 4.75 -15.47
C ASN A 114 -7.21 3.71 -16.56
N LEU A 115 -6.68 2.55 -16.16
CA LEU A 115 -6.54 1.41 -17.07
C LEU A 115 -7.86 0.64 -17.21
N SER A 116 -8.63 0.57 -16.14
CA SER A 116 -9.98 0.00 -16.07
C SER A 116 -10.76 0.65 -14.91
N PRO A 117 -12.06 0.35 -14.72
CA PRO A 117 -12.84 0.87 -13.59
C PRO A 117 -12.22 0.60 -12.21
N ASN A 118 -11.44 -0.49 -12.09
CA ASN A 118 -10.84 -0.95 -10.83
C ASN A 118 -9.32 -0.78 -10.79
N MET A 119 -8.70 -0.13 -11.79
CA MET A 119 -7.25 -0.07 -11.89
C MET A 119 -6.78 1.32 -12.30
N ILE A 120 -5.99 1.95 -11.42
CA ILE A 120 -5.35 3.24 -11.63
C ILE A 120 -3.85 3.04 -11.70
N VAL A 121 -3.19 3.62 -12.70
CA VAL A 121 -1.72 3.68 -12.78
C VAL A 121 -1.27 5.12 -12.65
N LEU A 122 -0.18 5.35 -11.94
CA LEU A 122 0.50 6.63 -11.88
C LEU A 122 2.01 6.45 -12.02
N LYS A 123 2.68 7.52 -12.46
CA LYS A 123 4.14 7.55 -12.46
C LYS A 123 4.66 7.64 -11.03
N CYS A 124 5.12 6.52 -10.49
CA CYS A 124 5.62 6.45 -9.13
C CYS A 124 6.66 5.34 -9.02
N GLY A 125 7.88 5.70 -8.61
CA GLY A 125 8.90 4.76 -8.16
C GLY A 125 8.60 4.23 -6.76
N ASP A 126 9.62 3.80 -6.02
CA ASP A 126 9.44 3.42 -4.61
C ASP A 126 8.97 4.60 -3.77
N ALA A 127 7.98 4.36 -2.91
CA ALA A 127 7.33 5.38 -2.10
C ALA A 127 6.74 4.72 -0.84
N THR A 128 6.70 5.47 0.27
CA THR A 128 5.76 5.14 1.34
C THR A 128 4.38 5.62 0.95
N ILE A 129 3.36 4.86 1.35
CA ILE A 129 1.99 5.08 0.92
C ILE A 129 1.10 5.07 2.15
N PHE A 130 0.20 6.03 2.21
CA PHE A 130 -0.89 6.05 3.17
C PHE A 130 -2.20 6.17 2.39
N ALA A 131 -3.12 5.24 2.64
CA ALA A 131 -4.43 5.20 2.05
C ALA A 131 -5.41 4.68 3.11
N SER A 132 -6.49 5.41 3.35
CA SER A 132 -7.63 4.96 4.16
C SER A 132 -8.85 4.99 3.26
N ASP A 133 -9.66 3.94 3.28
CA ASP A 133 -10.85 3.85 2.42
C ASP A 133 -11.96 4.84 2.79
N ASP A 134 -11.86 5.48 3.95
CA ASP A 134 -12.77 6.55 4.39
C ASP A 134 -12.54 7.88 3.64
N SER A 135 -11.41 8.01 2.92
CA SER A 135 -11.04 9.19 2.13
C SER A 135 -10.84 8.82 0.67
N PRO A 136 -11.16 9.67 -0.33
CA PRO A 136 -10.79 9.39 -1.71
C PRO A 136 -9.28 9.54 -1.99
N LEU A 137 -8.52 10.03 -1.01
CA LEU A 137 -7.15 10.47 -1.17
C LEU A 137 -6.14 9.36 -0.86
N VAL A 138 -5.18 9.18 -1.77
CA VAL A 138 -4.02 8.31 -1.58
C VAL A 138 -2.78 9.17 -1.53
N TYR A 139 -2.02 9.07 -0.44
CA TYR A 139 -0.82 9.86 -0.22
C TYR A 139 0.42 9.02 -0.53
N PHE A 140 1.34 9.60 -1.28
CA PHE A 140 2.62 9.00 -1.65
C PHE A 140 3.75 9.90 -1.18
N CYS A 141 4.71 9.35 -0.45
CA CYS A 141 5.97 10.01 -0.18
C CYS A 141 7.10 9.21 -0.85
N PRO A 142 7.61 9.67 -2.01
CA PRO A 142 8.65 8.96 -2.75
C PRO A 142 9.92 8.79 -1.92
N LEU A 143 10.53 7.63 -2.09
CA LEU A 143 11.80 7.27 -1.47
C LEU A 143 12.93 7.72 -2.41
N GLY A 144 13.75 8.69 -2.00
CA GLY A 144 14.89 9.17 -2.78
C GLY A 144 15.68 10.30 -2.12
N TRP A 145 16.93 10.52 -2.56
CA TRP A 145 17.86 11.46 -1.92
C TRP A 145 17.44 12.94 -2.01
N ASN A 146 16.46 13.28 -2.87
CA ASN A 146 15.97 14.64 -3.08
C ASN A 146 14.44 14.78 -3.03
N SER A 147 13.70 13.72 -2.71
CA SER A 147 12.23 13.75 -2.66
C SER A 147 11.75 14.45 -1.38
N CYS A 148 11.58 15.76 -1.46
CA CYS A 148 10.92 16.55 -0.41
C CYS A 148 9.51 16.93 -0.84
N SER A 149 8.76 15.95 -1.35
CA SER A 149 7.37 16.16 -1.73
C SER A 149 6.49 14.99 -1.28
N VAL A 150 5.26 15.30 -0.91
CA VAL A 150 4.17 14.35 -0.81
C VAL A 150 3.28 14.55 -2.03
N PHE A 151 2.96 13.48 -2.74
CA PHE A 151 1.95 13.49 -3.79
C PHE A 151 0.64 12.98 -3.21
N VAL A 152 -0.47 13.58 -3.62
CA VAL A 152 -1.80 13.17 -3.22
C VAL A 152 -2.59 12.90 -4.48
N LEU A 153 -3.06 11.67 -4.64
CA LEU A 153 -3.99 11.27 -5.69
C LEU A 153 -5.40 11.30 -5.13
N ASP A 154 -6.29 12.06 -5.75
CA ASP A 154 -7.73 11.88 -5.54
C ASP A 154 -8.25 10.81 -6.51
N THR A 155 -8.70 9.68 -5.98
CA THR A 155 -9.17 8.54 -6.81
C THR A 155 -10.58 8.71 -7.38
N THR A 156 -11.25 9.81 -7.04
CA THR A 156 -12.53 10.24 -7.62
C THR A 156 -12.30 11.15 -8.82
N THR A 157 -11.45 12.17 -8.66
CA THR A 157 -11.21 13.18 -9.70
C THR A 157 -10.03 12.84 -10.61
N MET A 158 -9.17 11.90 -10.18
CA MET A 158 -7.90 11.52 -10.82
C MET A 158 -6.84 12.63 -10.82
N GLU A 159 -7.06 13.69 -10.04
CA GLU A 159 -6.11 14.78 -9.89
C GLU A 159 -4.96 14.38 -8.96
N ILE A 160 -3.75 14.83 -9.32
CA ILE A 160 -2.56 14.67 -8.49
C ILE A 160 -2.10 16.04 -7.99
N LEU A 161 -2.05 16.19 -6.67
CA LEU A 161 -1.46 17.35 -6.02
C LEU A 161 -0.05 17.01 -5.53
N SER A 162 0.85 17.98 -5.56
CA SER A 162 2.21 17.84 -5.01
C SER A 162 2.44 18.90 -3.95
N ILE A 163 2.71 18.45 -2.72
CA ILE A 163 2.97 19.28 -1.56
C ILE A 163 4.46 19.19 -1.24
N LYS A 164 5.16 20.33 -1.28
CA LYS A 164 6.58 20.37 -0.90
C LYS A 164 6.70 20.31 0.62
N LEU A 165 7.50 19.38 1.11
CA LEU A 165 7.88 19.28 2.52
C LEU A 165 8.96 20.32 2.85
N PRO A 166 8.92 20.92 4.06
CA PRO A 166 9.95 21.86 4.48
C PRO A 166 11.32 21.17 4.53
N ARG A 167 12.30 21.72 3.80
CA ARG A 167 13.70 21.30 3.90
C ARG A 167 14.32 21.97 5.11
N ASN A 168 14.87 21.19 6.03
CA ASN A 168 15.76 21.75 7.04
C ASN A 168 17.13 21.98 6.38
N VAL A 169 17.42 23.22 5.97
CA VAL A 169 18.50 23.59 5.04
C VAL A 169 19.92 23.41 5.64
N ASN A 170 20.04 22.94 6.88
CA ASN A 170 21.29 23.04 7.64
C ASN A 170 22.29 21.89 7.47
N ASN A 171 22.07 20.89 6.61
CA ASN A 171 23.11 19.89 6.28
C ASN A 171 22.89 19.30 4.89
N SER A 172 23.78 19.63 3.95
CA SER A 172 23.70 19.30 2.52
C SER A 172 24.06 17.85 2.15
N THR A 173 24.09 16.93 3.11
CA THR A 173 24.57 15.56 2.91
C THR A 173 23.68 14.47 3.54
N THR A 174 22.62 14.83 4.25
CA THR A 174 21.76 13.84 4.91
C THR A 174 20.57 13.49 4.01
N SER A 175 20.45 12.24 3.58
CA SER A 175 19.21 11.76 2.96
C SER A 175 18.07 11.87 3.98
N TYR A 176 17.01 12.56 3.62
CA TYR A 176 15.81 12.67 4.45
C TYR A 176 14.80 11.65 3.95
N TRP A 177 14.50 10.64 4.78
CA TRP A 177 13.40 9.72 4.53
C TRP A 177 12.22 10.15 5.39
N TYR A 178 11.07 10.40 4.75
CA TYR A 178 9.82 10.67 5.44
C TYR A 178 8.89 9.48 5.28
N TRP A 179 8.24 9.11 6.37
CA TRP A 179 7.15 8.13 6.40
C TRP A 179 5.86 8.87 6.72
N ILE A 180 4.83 8.68 5.89
CA ILE A 180 3.50 9.14 6.23
C ILE A 180 2.96 8.20 7.31
N VAL A 181 2.61 8.76 8.47
CA VAL A 181 2.13 7.98 9.64
C VAL A 181 0.69 8.29 10.01
N GLY A 182 0.06 9.25 9.31
CA GLY A 182 -1.36 9.53 9.45
C GLY A 182 -1.78 10.74 8.63
N ALA A 183 -3.07 10.84 8.35
CA ALA A 183 -3.72 12.04 7.84
C ALA A 183 -5.04 12.24 8.61
N HIS A 184 -5.30 13.46 9.08
CA HIS A 184 -6.50 13.80 9.84
C HIS A 184 -6.97 15.21 9.47
N GLY A 185 -8.17 15.33 8.89
CA GLY A 185 -8.65 16.59 8.34
C GLY A 185 -7.72 17.11 7.23
N GLU A 186 -7.23 18.34 7.38
CA GLU A 186 -6.30 18.98 6.44
C GLU A 186 -4.82 18.74 6.79
N GLU A 187 -4.53 17.93 7.82
CA GLU A 187 -3.17 17.71 8.31
C GLU A 187 -2.63 16.33 7.93
N ILE A 188 -1.39 16.29 7.43
CA ILE A 188 -0.64 15.05 7.17
C ILE A 188 0.49 14.97 8.19
N THR A 189 0.52 13.89 8.96
CA THR A 189 1.63 13.62 9.88
C THR A 189 2.69 12.82 9.16
N VAL A 190 3.90 13.39 9.07
CA VAL A 190 5.08 12.73 8.53
C VAL A 190 6.13 12.53 9.62
N ARG A 191 6.69 11.33 9.71
CA ARG A 191 7.81 11.01 10.60
C ARG A 191 9.09 10.92 9.79
N ARG A 192 10.12 11.65 10.23
CA ARG A 192 11.47 11.51 9.68
C ARG A 192 12.11 10.22 10.22
N LYS A 193 12.73 9.44 9.34
CA LYS A 193 13.56 8.29 9.71
C LYS A 193 15.00 8.72 10.02
#